data_AF-A0A961U9A0-F1
#
_entry.id   AF-A0A961U9A0-F1
#
_cell.length_a   1.000
_cell.length_b   1.000
_cell.length_c   1.000
_cell.angle_alpha   90.00
_cell.angle_beta   90.00
_cell.angle_gamma   90.00
#
_symmetry.space_group_name_H-M   'P 1'
#
loop_
_entity.id
_entity.type
_entity.pdbx_description
1 polymer ?
#
loop_
_entity_poly.entity_id
_entity_poly.type
_entity_poly.pdbx_seq_one_letter_code
_entity_poly.pdbx_strand_id
1 'polypeptide(L)'
;MAFPAYAQELISPASAPGFSFDQAKDIAGPALTTVAWVIWAAVGVWNYVMAHGPAAIMLSALIAYIVARRGIISQREMTRLRETFSTIDDSIRDHDVIASRIAFKNIKLELKKSKESIAKFHHPTNQEYVEKATTLRTILNDYENLALGIRYSILDEEYLHRWTRTTLIDDWNELMPLVTAYRSSGSQNAYIEFEGLATCWDRGRSYKTGKSIKTPNKHTEIR
;
A
#
# COMPACT_ATOMS: atom_id res chain seq x y z
N MET A 1 -32.50 92.30 11.40
CA MET A 1 -31.69 92.02 10.18
C MET A 1 -30.55 91.12 10.64
N ALA A 2 -30.57 89.80 10.42
CA ALA A 2 -30.37 89.04 9.17
C ALA A 2 -28.94 88.43 9.11
N PHE A 3 -28.85 87.13 9.44
CA PHE A 3 -27.92 86.05 9.00
C PHE A 3 -26.39 86.14 9.32
N PRO A 4 -25.63 85.02 9.23
CA PRO A 4 -25.62 83.89 10.19
C PRO A 4 -24.19 83.48 10.63
N ALA A 5 -24.06 82.81 11.78
CA ALA A 5 -22.80 82.16 12.19
C ALA A 5 -22.67 80.80 11.49
N TYR A 6 -21.56 80.61 10.76
CA TYR A 6 -21.18 79.34 10.14
C TYR A 6 -20.94 78.28 11.21
N ALA A 7 -21.73 77.19 11.18
CA ALA A 7 -21.44 75.96 11.89
C ALA A 7 -20.37 75.19 11.09
N GLN A 8 -19.23 74.91 11.72
CA GLN A 8 -18.24 73.99 11.20
C GLN A 8 -18.37 72.69 11.99
N GLU A 9 -19.17 71.75 11.45
CA GLU A 9 -19.23 70.38 11.95
C GLU A 9 -17.88 69.70 11.71
N LEU A 10 -17.14 69.45 12.79
CA LEU A 10 -16.01 68.53 12.77
C LEU A 10 -16.55 67.10 12.67
N ILE A 11 -16.59 66.61 11.44
CA ILE A 11 -16.85 65.21 11.09
C ILE A 11 -15.88 64.32 11.89
N SER A 12 -16.45 63.42 12.69
CA SER A 12 -15.71 62.35 13.36
C SER A 12 -14.93 61.51 12.33
N PRO A 13 -13.65 61.18 12.55
CA PRO A 13 -12.98 60.22 11.69
C PRO A 13 -13.61 58.84 11.91
N ALA A 14 -14.18 58.29 10.84
CA ALA A 14 -14.69 56.94 10.78
C ALA A 14 -13.62 55.94 11.21
N SER A 15 -13.92 55.12 12.23
CA SER A 15 -13.10 54.01 12.66
C SER A 15 -13.03 52.95 11.56
N ALA A 16 -11.83 52.67 11.05
CA ALA A 16 -11.58 51.62 10.07
C ALA A 16 -11.94 50.23 10.62
N PRO A 17 -12.42 49.28 9.78
CA PRO A 17 -12.74 47.92 10.19
C PRO A 17 -11.45 47.11 10.36
N GLY A 18 -10.74 47.33 11.46
CA GLY A 18 -9.66 46.48 11.93
C GLY A 18 -10.16 45.50 12.98
N PHE A 19 -9.73 44.24 12.91
CA PHE A 19 -9.85 43.29 14.01
C PHE A 19 -9.37 43.96 15.30
N SER A 20 -10.26 44.22 16.25
CA SER A 20 -9.86 44.89 17.48
C SER A 20 -9.05 43.93 18.36
N PHE A 21 -8.06 44.46 19.08
CA PHE A 21 -7.21 43.67 19.97
C PHE A 21 -8.03 42.96 21.06
N ASP A 22 -9.18 43.53 21.43
CA ASP A 22 -10.11 42.96 22.40
C ASP A 22 -10.82 41.70 21.84
N GLN A 23 -11.20 41.71 20.56
CA GLN A 23 -11.76 40.52 19.90
C GLN A 23 -10.73 39.40 19.74
N ALA A 24 -9.46 39.74 19.49
CA ALA A 24 -8.38 38.76 19.45
C ALA A 24 -8.09 38.15 20.83
N LYS A 25 -8.22 38.93 21.91
CA LYS A 25 -8.02 38.50 23.30
C LYS A 25 -9.11 37.56 23.79
N ASP A 26 -10.37 37.78 23.41
CA ASP A 26 -11.49 36.91 23.78
C ASP A 26 -11.43 35.54 23.08
N ILE A 27 -10.87 35.47 21.87
CA ILE A 27 -10.64 34.20 21.15
C ILE A 27 -9.37 33.49 21.64
N ALA A 28 -8.30 34.25 21.92
CA ALA A 28 -7.03 33.68 22.36
C ALA A 28 -7.02 33.29 23.85
N GLY A 29 -7.84 33.92 24.69
CA GLY A 29 -7.88 33.69 26.13
C GLY A 29 -8.09 32.22 26.53
N PRO A 30 -9.14 31.53 26.02
CA PRO A 30 -9.37 30.12 26.31
C PRO A 30 -8.28 29.18 25.76
N ALA A 31 -7.68 29.53 24.62
CA ALA A 31 -6.57 28.77 24.04
C ALA A 31 -5.28 28.91 24.88
N LEU A 32 -5.01 30.12 25.38
CA LEU A 32 -3.84 30.38 26.21
C LEU A 32 -3.95 29.72 27.60
N THR A 33 -5.13 29.70 28.21
CA THR A 33 -5.34 29.04 29.50
C THR A 33 -5.23 27.52 29.41
N THR A 34 -5.76 26.91 28.35
CA THR A 34 -5.61 25.47 28.10
C THR A 34 -4.15 25.09 27.87
N VAL A 35 -3.41 25.85 27.05
CA VAL A 35 -1.97 25.65 26.85
C VAL A 35 -1.18 25.84 28.16
N ALA A 36 -1.48 26.88 28.94
CA ALA A 36 -0.82 27.13 30.22
C ALA A 36 -1.05 25.99 31.22
N TRP A 37 -2.27 25.43 31.27
CA TRP A 37 -2.57 24.27 32.12
C TRP A 37 -1.78 23.03 31.69
N VAL A 38 -1.66 22.77 30.39
CA VAL A 38 -0.84 21.65 29.87
C VAL A 38 0.63 21.82 30.22
N ILE A 39 1.18 23.03 30.09
CA ILE A 39 2.58 23.33 30.46
C ILE A 39 2.78 23.12 31.97
N TRP A 40 1.88 23.65 32.80
CA TRP A 40 1.98 23.51 34.25
C TRP A 40 1.89 22.03 34.68
N ALA A 41 0.97 21.27 34.10
CA ALA A 41 0.86 19.84 34.33
C ALA A 41 2.13 19.08 33.91
N ALA A 42 2.70 19.41 32.76
CA ALA A 42 3.95 18.81 32.27
C ALA A 42 5.13 19.10 33.21
N VAL A 43 5.26 20.35 33.68
CA VAL A 43 6.30 20.74 34.66
C VAL A 43 6.10 20.03 36.00
N GLY A 44 4.86 19.90 36.47
CA GLY A 44 4.53 19.16 37.69
C GLY A 44 4.93 17.68 37.61
N VAL A 45 4.60 17.02 36.48
CA VAL A 45 5.01 15.64 36.21
C VAL A 45 6.54 15.53 36.13
N TRP A 46 7.21 16.46 35.44
CA TRP A 46 8.67 16.47 35.34
C TRP A 46 9.35 16.58 36.72
N ASN A 47 8.91 17.52 37.55
CA ASN A 47 9.44 17.70 38.89
C ASN A 47 9.21 16.47 39.76
N TYR A 48 8.04 15.84 39.68
CA TYR A 48 7.74 14.60 40.39
C TYR A 48 8.65 13.44 39.97
N VAL A 49 8.86 13.28 38.65
CA VAL A 49 9.73 12.26 38.07
C VAL A 49 11.19 12.45 38.49
N MET A 50 11.68 13.69 38.51
CA MET A 50 13.05 14.00 38.93
C MET A 50 13.24 13.82 40.45
N ALA A 51 12.19 14.07 41.24
CA ALA A 51 12.23 13.88 42.69
C ALA A 51 12.18 12.39 43.11
N HIS A 52 11.63 11.51 42.27
CA HIS A 52 11.47 10.09 42.58
C HIS A 52 12.22 9.21 41.57
N GLY A 53 13.42 8.76 41.94
CA GLY A 53 14.26 7.87 41.10
C GLY A 53 13.51 6.67 40.49
N PRO A 54 12.66 5.93 41.22
CA PRO A 54 11.88 4.83 40.65
C PRO A 54 10.87 5.28 39.58
N ALA A 55 10.28 6.47 39.70
CA ALA A 55 9.36 7.01 38.72
C ALA A 55 10.08 7.32 37.39
N ALA A 56 11.31 7.83 37.46
CA ALA A 56 12.15 8.05 36.28
C ALA A 56 12.48 6.74 35.54
N ILE A 57 12.77 5.65 36.27
CA ILE A 57 13.04 4.34 35.67
C ILE A 57 11.80 3.82 34.92
N MET A 58 10.62 3.91 35.53
CA MET A 58 9.37 3.47 34.89
C MET A 58 9.04 4.28 33.64
N LEU A 59 9.22 5.61 33.68
CA LEU A 59 8.96 6.47 32.52
C LEU A 59 9.92 6.15 31.37
N SER A 60 11.22 6.00 31.67
CA SER A 60 12.23 5.61 30.67
C SER A 60 11.93 4.24 30.06
N ALA A 61 11.52 3.26 30.88
CA ALA A 61 11.14 1.93 30.39
C ALA A 61 9.92 1.97 29.47
N LEU A 62 8.91 2.79 29.79
CA LEU A 62 7.72 2.96 28.95
C LEU A 62 8.05 3.60 27.60
N ILE A 63 8.85 4.66 27.60
CA ILE A 63 9.30 5.33 26.37
C ILE A 63 10.12 4.35 25.53
N ALA A 64 11.08 3.64 26.14
CA ALA A 64 11.89 2.65 25.45
C ALA A 64 11.02 1.54 24.84
N TYR A 65 10.01 1.04 25.56
CA TYR A 65 9.05 0.07 25.03
C TYR A 65 8.28 0.59 23.82
N ILE A 66 7.77 1.82 23.86
CA ILE A 66 7.02 2.43 22.75
C ILE A 66 7.92 2.60 21.51
N VAL A 67 9.13 3.13 21.71
CA VAL A 67 10.11 3.34 20.63
C VAL A 67 10.56 2.01 20.04
N ALA A 68 10.92 1.03 20.87
CA ALA A 68 11.32 -0.31 20.42
C ALA A 68 10.20 -0.99 19.65
N ARG A 69 8.96 -0.94 20.15
CA ARG A 69 7.79 -1.51 19.48
C ARG A 69 7.56 -0.86 18.11
N ARG A 70 7.66 0.47 18.00
CA ARG A 70 7.55 1.17 16.72
C ARG A 70 8.70 0.82 15.77
N GLY A 71 9.92 0.73 16.29
CA GLY A 71 11.10 0.34 15.52
C GLY A 71 10.96 -1.06 14.91
N ILE A 72 10.52 -2.05 15.69
CA ILE A 72 10.32 -3.43 15.20
C ILE A 72 9.26 -3.50 14.10
N ILE A 73 8.16 -2.75 14.23
CA ILE A 73 7.11 -2.72 13.21
C ILE A 73 7.65 -2.12 11.91
N SER A 74 8.34 -0.97 12.00
CA SER A 74 8.92 -0.31 10.83
C SER A 74 10.00 -1.16 10.16
N GLN A 75 10.84 -1.87 10.94
CA GLN A 75 11.83 -2.79 10.40
C GLN A 75 11.18 -3.94 9.63
N ARG A 76 10.11 -4.53 10.14
CA ARG A 76 9.38 -5.61 9.44
C ARG A 76 8.81 -5.14 8.10
N GLU A 77 8.28 -3.92 8.04
CA GLU A 77 7.80 -3.34 6.78
C GLU A 77 8.95 -3.10 5.79
N MET A 78 10.08 -2.57 6.26
CA MET A 78 11.27 -2.35 5.43
C MET A 78 11.86 -3.67 4.91
N THR A 79 11.94 -4.70 5.76
CA THR A 79 12.36 -6.04 5.36
C THR A 79 11.44 -6.58 4.28
N ARG A 80 10.11 -6.51 4.45
CA ARG A 80 9.15 -6.97 3.44
C ARG A 80 9.32 -6.25 2.10
N LEU A 81 9.45 -4.92 2.13
CA LEU A 81 9.68 -4.13 0.93
C LEU A 81 11.00 -4.50 0.23
N ARG A 82 12.06 -4.74 1.01
CA ARG A 82 13.36 -5.18 0.50
C ARG A 82 13.29 -6.58 -0.11
N GLU A 83 12.65 -7.54 0.55
CA GLU A 83 12.47 -8.90 0.02
C GLU A 83 11.65 -8.89 -1.27
N THR A 84 10.60 -8.07 -1.32
CA THR A 84 9.80 -7.88 -2.53
C THR A 84 10.63 -7.30 -3.65
N PHE A 85 11.40 -6.25 -3.36
CA PHE A 85 12.29 -5.62 -4.33
C PHE A 85 13.36 -6.60 -4.83
N SER A 86 13.99 -7.36 -3.93
CA SER A 86 15.00 -8.37 -4.32
C SER A 86 14.38 -9.43 -5.19
N THR A 87 13.23 -9.98 -4.80
CA THR A 87 12.50 -11.00 -5.59
C THR A 87 12.20 -10.49 -7.00
N ILE A 88 11.84 -9.22 -7.14
CA ILE A 88 11.57 -8.59 -8.43
C ILE A 88 12.85 -8.33 -9.22
N ASP A 89 13.91 -7.79 -8.59
CA ASP A 89 15.20 -7.56 -9.25
C ASP A 89 15.79 -8.89 -9.76
N ASP A 90 15.76 -9.92 -8.92
CA ASP A 90 16.22 -11.26 -9.25
C ASP A 90 15.38 -11.82 -10.40
N SER A 91 14.04 -11.73 -10.34
CA SER A 91 13.15 -12.17 -11.42
C SER A 91 13.36 -11.42 -12.74
N ILE A 92 13.72 -10.13 -12.70
CA ILE A 92 13.98 -9.33 -13.90
C ILE A 92 15.33 -9.69 -14.52
N ARG A 93 16.30 -10.09 -13.71
CA ARG A 93 17.68 -10.42 -14.15
C ARG A 93 17.85 -11.89 -14.50
N ASP A 94 16.96 -12.75 -14.01
CA ASP A 94 17.00 -14.18 -14.26
C ASP A 94 16.67 -14.51 -15.72
N HIS A 95 17.68 -15.02 -16.43
CA HIS A 95 17.57 -15.43 -17.82
C HIS A 95 16.53 -16.54 -18.02
N ASP A 96 16.34 -17.44 -17.05
CA ASP A 96 15.42 -18.56 -17.15
C ASP A 96 13.96 -18.08 -17.03
N VAL A 97 13.71 -17.09 -16.16
CA VAL A 97 12.40 -16.44 -16.05
C VAL A 97 12.09 -15.68 -17.33
N ILE A 98 13.05 -14.90 -17.85
CA ILE A 98 12.90 -14.20 -19.13
C ILE A 98 12.62 -15.20 -20.26
N ALA A 99 13.39 -16.29 -20.35
CA ALA A 99 13.22 -17.31 -21.37
C ALA A 99 11.84 -17.96 -21.29
N SER A 100 11.37 -18.29 -20.08
CA SER A 100 10.04 -18.85 -19.84
C SER A 100 8.94 -17.88 -20.27
N ARG A 101 9.09 -16.57 -20.01
CA ARG A 101 8.14 -15.54 -20.44
C ARG A 101 8.11 -15.36 -21.96
N ILE A 102 9.26 -15.41 -22.62
CA ILE A 102 9.34 -15.38 -24.09
C ILE A 102 8.68 -16.63 -24.68
N ALA A 103 8.99 -17.81 -24.15
CA ALA A 103 8.39 -19.07 -24.59
C ALA A 103 6.86 -19.06 -24.40
N PHE A 104 6.36 -18.56 -23.28
CA PHE A 104 4.92 -18.41 -23.06
C PHE A 104 4.26 -17.44 -24.05
N LYS A 105 4.89 -16.29 -24.32
CA LYS A 105 4.42 -15.38 -25.36
C LYS A 105 4.34 -16.07 -26.72
N ASN A 106 5.33 -16.89 -27.08
CA ASN A 106 5.33 -17.65 -28.33
C ASN A 106 4.21 -18.69 -28.36
N ILE A 107 4.00 -19.44 -27.26
CA ILE A 107 2.88 -20.39 -27.13
C ILE A 107 1.54 -19.67 -27.32
N LYS A 108 1.34 -18.49 -26.70
CA LYS A 108 0.11 -17.69 -26.89
C LYS A 108 -0.10 -17.31 -28.35
N LEU A 109 0.96 -16.89 -29.04
CA LEU A 109 0.88 -16.51 -30.46
C LEU A 109 0.55 -17.70 -31.36
N GLU A 110 1.15 -18.87 -31.11
CA GLU A 110 0.86 -20.10 -31.84
C GLU A 110 -0.60 -20.53 -31.65
N LEU A 111 -1.08 -20.56 -30.41
CA LEU A 111 -2.46 -20.92 -30.08
C LEU A 111 -3.47 -19.96 -30.73
N LYS A 112 -3.17 -18.65 -30.77
CA LYS A 112 -4.01 -17.67 -31.46
C LYS A 112 -4.09 -17.92 -32.96
N LYS A 113 -3.01 -18.38 -33.60
CA LYS A 113 -3.00 -18.74 -35.02
C LYS A 113 -3.76 -20.04 -35.29
N SER A 114 -3.59 -21.06 -34.45
CA SER A 114 -4.24 -22.36 -34.61
C SER A 114 -5.70 -22.40 -34.12
N LYS A 115 -6.14 -21.37 -33.36
CA LYS A 115 -7.42 -21.33 -32.64
C LYS A 115 -7.61 -22.48 -31.65
N GLU A 116 -6.51 -23.05 -31.15
CA GLU A 116 -6.54 -24.13 -30.17
C GLU A 116 -6.51 -23.58 -28.75
N SER A 117 -7.07 -24.35 -27.80
CA SER A 117 -7.02 -24.01 -26.38
C SER A 117 -5.70 -24.43 -25.74
N ILE A 118 -5.22 -23.61 -24.80
CA ILE A 118 -4.05 -23.92 -23.98
C ILE A 118 -4.22 -25.19 -23.12
N ALA A 119 -5.47 -25.63 -22.90
CA ALA A 119 -5.79 -26.84 -22.15
C ALA A 119 -5.16 -28.12 -22.74
N LYS A 120 -4.78 -28.11 -24.03
CA LYS A 120 -4.11 -29.24 -24.68
C LYS A 120 -2.79 -29.64 -24.02
N PHE A 121 -2.13 -28.71 -23.32
CA PHE A 121 -0.85 -28.96 -22.64
C PHE A 121 -1.00 -29.61 -21.27
N HIS A 122 -2.23 -29.94 -20.83
CA HIS A 122 -2.49 -30.62 -19.57
C HIS A 122 -1.80 -32.00 -19.49
N HIS A 123 -1.86 -32.78 -20.59
CA HIS A 123 -1.28 -34.12 -20.67
C HIS A 123 -0.50 -34.27 -21.99
N PRO A 124 0.75 -33.80 -22.06
CA PRO A 124 1.51 -33.78 -23.29
C PRO A 124 1.96 -35.19 -23.70
N THR A 125 1.64 -35.59 -24.93
CA THR A 125 2.07 -36.89 -25.49
C THR A 125 3.39 -36.80 -26.26
N ASN A 126 3.71 -35.62 -26.83
CA ASN A 126 4.89 -35.39 -27.67
C ASN A 126 5.96 -34.61 -26.90
N GLN A 127 7.24 -34.86 -27.19
CA GLN A 127 8.37 -34.18 -26.53
C GLN A 127 8.27 -32.64 -26.61
N GLU A 128 7.91 -32.09 -27.76
CA GLU A 128 7.71 -30.64 -27.92
C GLU A 128 6.61 -30.09 -27.00
N TYR A 129 5.53 -30.86 -26.81
CA TYR A 129 4.44 -30.47 -25.92
C TYR A 129 4.83 -30.65 -24.45
N VAL A 130 5.73 -31.59 -24.13
CA VAL A 130 6.29 -31.76 -22.79
C VAL A 130 7.08 -30.51 -22.38
N GLU A 131 7.91 -29.99 -23.28
CA GLU A 131 8.67 -28.76 -23.04
C GLU A 131 7.74 -27.56 -22.81
N LYS A 132 6.76 -27.36 -23.71
CA LYS A 132 5.75 -26.29 -23.58
C LYS A 132 4.94 -26.42 -22.29
N ALA A 133 4.49 -27.62 -21.94
CA ALA A 133 3.76 -27.88 -20.70
C ALA A 133 4.62 -27.61 -19.46
N THR A 134 5.91 -27.91 -19.52
CA THR A 134 6.86 -27.63 -18.44
C THR A 134 7.02 -26.12 -18.24
N THR A 135 7.23 -25.36 -19.32
CA THR A 135 7.26 -23.88 -19.26
C THR A 135 5.99 -23.30 -18.65
N LEU A 136 4.81 -23.78 -19.07
CA LEU A 136 3.53 -23.32 -18.54
C LEU A 136 3.38 -23.64 -17.05
N ARG A 137 3.85 -24.82 -16.62
CA ARG A 137 3.86 -25.22 -15.21
C ARG A 137 4.81 -24.34 -14.39
N THR A 138 5.98 -23.99 -14.90
CA THR A 138 6.90 -23.06 -14.24
C THR A 138 6.23 -21.72 -13.98
N ILE A 139 5.59 -21.13 -15.00
CA ILE A 139 4.89 -19.83 -14.84
C ILE A 139 3.73 -19.91 -13.84
N LEU A 140 2.95 -20.99 -13.89
CA LEU A 140 1.87 -21.21 -12.93
C LEU A 140 2.40 -21.34 -11.50
N ASN A 141 3.51 -22.05 -11.31
CA ASN A 141 4.17 -22.17 -10.01
C ASN A 141 4.72 -20.83 -9.53
N ASP A 142 5.29 -20.01 -10.40
CA ASP A 142 5.79 -18.68 -10.05
C ASP A 142 4.66 -17.78 -9.53
N TYR A 143 3.50 -17.80 -10.20
CA TYR A 143 2.34 -17.05 -9.76
C TYR A 143 1.74 -17.58 -8.45
N GLU A 144 1.69 -18.90 -8.27
CA GLU A 144 1.25 -19.52 -7.01
C GLU A 144 2.18 -19.11 -5.85
N ASN A 145 3.49 -19.17 -6.07
CA ASN A 145 4.48 -18.74 -5.10
C ASN A 145 4.36 -17.25 -4.77
N LEU A 146 4.09 -16.41 -5.76
CA LEU A 146 3.85 -14.98 -5.56
C LEU A 146 2.59 -14.75 -4.69
N ALA A 147 1.51 -15.47 -4.97
CA ALA A 147 0.28 -15.41 -4.17
C ALA A 147 0.51 -15.87 -2.72
N LEU A 148 1.24 -16.97 -2.52
CA LEU A 148 1.64 -17.45 -1.19
C LEU A 148 2.53 -16.44 -0.46
N GLY A 149 3.49 -15.82 -1.17
CA GLY A 149 4.36 -14.78 -0.61
C GLY A 149 3.58 -13.57 -0.08
N ILE A 150 2.54 -13.15 -0.81
CA ILE A 150 1.61 -12.12 -0.35
C ILE A 150 0.80 -12.59 0.86
N ARG A 151 0.22 -13.79 0.81
CA ARG A 151 -0.61 -14.36 1.88
C ARG A 151 0.15 -14.46 3.20
N TYR A 152 1.40 -14.91 3.15
CA TYR A 152 2.26 -15.04 4.32
C TYR A 152 3.00 -13.74 4.71
N SER A 153 2.67 -12.61 4.08
CA SER A 153 3.29 -11.30 4.38
C SER A 153 4.80 -11.24 4.17
N ILE A 154 5.33 -12.12 3.32
CA ILE A 154 6.73 -12.13 2.89
C ILE A 154 6.93 -11.07 1.80
N LEU A 155 5.94 -10.92 0.92
CA LEU A 155 5.93 -9.93 -0.15
C LEU A 155 4.94 -8.81 0.13
N ASP A 156 5.26 -7.62 -0.36
CA ASP A 156 4.43 -6.43 -0.27
C ASP A 156 3.42 -6.41 -1.43
N GLU A 157 2.16 -6.66 -1.08
CA GLU A 157 1.08 -6.72 -2.05
C GLU A 157 0.87 -5.40 -2.80
N GLU A 158 1.00 -4.26 -2.12
CA GLU A 158 0.73 -2.96 -2.74
C GLU A 158 1.77 -2.66 -3.83
N TYR A 159 3.03 -2.96 -3.55
CA TYR A 159 4.10 -2.87 -4.54
C TYR A 159 3.83 -3.78 -5.74
N LEU A 160 3.58 -5.08 -5.49
CA LEU A 160 3.36 -6.07 -6.55
C LEU A 160 2.13 -5.75 -7.41
N HIS A 161 1.03 -5.34 -6.78
CA HIS A 161 -0.17 -4.93 -7.49
C HIS A 161 0.10 -3.74 -8.42
N ARG A 162 0.91 -2.76 -8.00
CA ARG A 162 1.28 -1.63 -8.89
C ARG A 162 2.18 -2.07 -10.04
N TRP A 163 3.05 -3.04 -9.81
CA TRP A 163 4.03 -3.48 -10.80
C TRP A 163 3.46 -4.43 -11.86
N THR A 164 2.71 -5.47 -11.44
CA THR A 164 2.39 -6.61 -12.32
C THR A 164 0.90 -6.93 -12.44
N ARG A 165 -0.01 -6.15 -11.82
CA ARG A 165 -1.46 -6.45 -11.81
C ARG A 165 -2.01 -6.77 -13.18
N THR A 166 -1.83 -5.89 -14.17
CA THR A 166 -2.42 -6.06 -15.49
C THR A 166 -1.93 -7.34 -16.14
N THR A 167 -0.62 -7.56 -16.15
CA THR A 167 0.00 -8.77 -16.70
C THR A 167 -0.50 -10.03 -15.98
N LEU A 168 -0.58 -10.01 -14.65
CA LEU A 168 -1.04 -11.13 -13.85
C LEU A 168 -2.50 -11.50 -14.17
N ILE A 169 -3.38 -10.51 -14.29
CA ILE A 169 -4.80 -10.73 -14.65
C ILE A 169 -4.92 -11.27 -16.08
N ASP A 170 -4.19 -10.68 -17.02
CA ASP A 170 -4.20 -11.13 -18.43
C ASP A 170 -3.68 -12.56 -18.55
N ASP A 171 -2.63 -12.91 -17.82
CA ASP A 171 -2.07 -14.25 -17.81
C ASP A 171 -3.00 -15.25 -17.12
N TRP A 172 -3.70 -14.85 -16.05
CA TRP A 172 -4.75 -15.69 -15.44
C TRP A 172 -5.85 -16.02 -16.45
N ASN A 173 -6.37 -15.02 -17.16
CA ASN A 173 -7.44 -15.22 -18.15
C ASN A 173 -7.02 -16.20 -19.25
N GLU A 174 -5.75 -16.17 -19.65
CA GLU A 174 -5.20 -17.04 -20.69
C GLU A 174 -4.86 -18.44 -20.14
N LEU A 175 -4.43 -18.57 -18.88
CA LEU A 175 -4.04 -19.84 -18.26
C LEU A 175 -5.20 -20.59 -17.59
N MET A 176 -6.31 -19.91 -17.28
CA MET A 176 -7.48 -20.48 -16.61
C MET A 176 -7.98 -21.78 -17.28
N PRO A 177 -8.06 -21.92 -18.63
CA PRO A 177 -8.48 -23.18 -19.25
C PRO A 177 -7.54 -24.36 -18.94
N LEU A 178 -6.24 -24.11 -18.81
CA LEU A 178 -5.25 -25.12 -18.44
C LEU A 178 -5.40 -25.53 -16.96
N VAL A 179 -5.59 -24.56 -16.07
CA VAL A 179 -5.85 -24.83 -14.65
C VAL A 179 -7.12 -25.65 -14.46
N THR A 180 -8.20 -25.31 -15.17
CA THR A 180 -9.46 -26.08 -15.17
C THR A 180 -9.25 -27.52 -15.64
N ALA A 181 -8.38 -27.73 -16.65
CA ALA A 181 -8.02 -29.08 -17.08
C ALA A 181 -7.27 -29.86 -15.98
N TYR A 182 -6.32 -29.21 -15.27
CA TYR A 182 -5.62 -29.83 -14.13
C TYR A 182 -6.57 -30.21 -12.98
N ARG A 183 -7.58 -29.38 -12.72
CA ARG A 183 -8.57 -29.67 -11.67
C ARG A 183 -9.51 -30.80 -12.05
N SER A 184 -9.91 -30.85 -13.32
CA SER A 184 -10.77 -31.91 -13.85
C SER A 184 -10.09 -33.28 -13.86
N SER A 185 -8.76 -33.34 -13.86
CA SER A 185 -7.98 -34.60 -13.88
C SER A 185 -7.62 -35.15 -12.49
N GLY A 186 -7.99 -34.45 -11.41
CA GLY A 186 -7.82 -34.95 -10.03
C GLY A 186 -7.18 -33.94 -9.07
N SER A 187 -6.52 -32.89 -9.58
CA SER A 187 -5.87 -31.88 -8.74
C SER A 187 -6.82 -30.72 -8.43
N GLN A 188 -7.88 -30.98 -7.66
CA GLN A 188 -8.99 -30.03 -7.44
C GLN A 188 -8.54 -28.64 -6.95
N ASN A 189 -7.46 -28.58 -6.15
CA ASN A 189 -6.95 -27.34 -5.57
C ASN A 189 -5.74 -26.76 -6.32
N ALA A 190 -5.45 -27.24 -7.54
CA ALA A 190 -4.31 -26.73 -8.32
C ALA A 190 -4.47 -25.23 -8.57
N TYR A 191 -3.44 -24.46 -8.21
CA TYR A 191 -3.31 -23.02 -8.47
C TYR A 191 -4.46 -22.18 -7.88
N ILE A 192 -4.95 -22.56 -6.70
CA ILE A 192 -6.06 -21.86 -6.04
C ILE A 192 -5.61 -20.49 -5.51
N GLU A 193 -4.35 -20.36 -5.11
CA GLU A 193 -3.84 -19.09 -4.59
C GLU A 193 -3.68 -18.08 -5.74
N PHE A 194 -3.18 -18.52 -6.90
CA PHE A 194 -3.10 -17.70 -8.11
C PHE A 194 -4.49 -17.22 -8.56
N GLU A 195 -5.47 -18.11 -8.62
CA GLU A 195 -6.87 -17.73 -8.94
C GLU A 195 -7.42 -16.69 -7.97
N GLY A 196 -7.22 -16.94 -6.67
CA GLY A 196 -7.68 -16.05 -5.61
C GLY A 196 -7.05 -14.66 -5.71
N LEU A 197 -5.74 -14.61 -5.98
CA LEU A 197 -4.99 -13.39 -6.18
C LEU A 197 -5.52 -12.60 -7.39
N ALA A 198 -5.60 -13.26 -8.55
CA ALA A 198 -6.08 -12.65 -9.79
C ALA A 198 -7.50 -12.09 -9.62
N THR A 199 -8.40 -12.87 -9.00
CA THR A 199 -9.79 -12.47 -8.74
C THR A 199 -9.90 -11.29 -7.76
N CYS A 200 -9.07 -11.25 -6.72
CA CYS A 200 -9.05 -10.12 -5.79
C CYS A 200 -8.55 -8.85 -6.49
N TRP A 201 -7.46 -8.93 -7.24
CA TRP A 201 -6.86 -7.81 -7.94
C TRP A 201 -7.71 -7.28 -9.10
N ASP A 202 -8.43 -8.15 -9.80
CA ASP A 202 -9.40 -7.76 -10.81
C ASP A 202 -10.50 -6.87 -10.19
N ARG A 203 -10.98 -7.25 -9.01
CA ARG A 203 -11.96 -6.47 -8.22
C ARG A 203 -11.37 -5.27 -7.47
N GLY A 204 -10.08 -4.97 -7.63
CA GLY A 204 -9.39 -3.89 -6.93
C GLY A 204 -9.28 -4.09 -5.42
N ARG A 205 -9.29 -5.35 -4.96
CA ARG A 205 -9.21 -5.72 -3.54
C ARG A 205 -7.91 -6.43 -3.22
N SER A 206 -7.47 -6.25 -1.97
CA SER A 206 -6.32 -6.94 -1.40
C SER A 206 -6.66 -8.40 -1.22
N TYR A 207 -5.82 -9.26 -1.77
CA TYR A 207 -5.85 -10.70 -1.56
C TYR A 207 -5.64 -11.04 -0.08
N LYS A 208 -4.75 -10.32 0.61
CA LYS A 208 -4.46 -10.54 2.02
C LYS A 208 -5.59 -10.11 2.96
N THR A 209 -6.18 -8.93 2.72
CA THR A 209 -7.08 -8.27 3.69
C THR A 209 -8.54 -8.17 3.22
N GLY A 210 -8.81 -8.42 1.95
CA GLY A 210 -10.12 -8.21 1.32
C GLY A 210 -10.52 -6.73 1.15
N LYS A 211 -9.72 -5.78 1.64
CA LYS A 211 -10.00 -4.34 1.55
C LYS A 211 -9.63 -3.79 0.18
N SER A 212 -10.22 -2.65 -0.20
CA SER A 212 -9.83 -1.95 -1.44
C SER A 212 -8.35 -1.57 -1.41
N ILE A 213 -7.62 -1.88 -2.49
CA ILE A 213 -6.22 -1.46 -2.65
C ILE A 213 -6.23 -0.01 -3.12
N LYS A 214 -5.47 0.85 -2.42
CA LYS A 214 -5.34 2.25 -2.81
C LYS A 214 -4.58 2.35 -4.14
N THR A 215 -5.29 2.70 -5.21
CA THR A 215 -4.64 3.13 -6.45
C THR A 215 -4.07 4.53 -6.27
N PRO A 216 -2.82 4.80 -6.67
CA PRO A 216 -2.28 6.15 -6.62
C PRO A 216 -3.16 7.08 -7.46
N ASN A 217 -3.58 8.19 -6.86
CA ASN A 217 -4.30 9.22 -7.59
C ASN A 217 -3.31 9.89 -8.56
N LYS A 218 -3.76 10.36 -9.73
CA LYS A 218 -2.88 10.92 -10.78
C LYS A 218 -2.05 12.13 -10.31
N HIS A 219 -2.39 12.68 -9.14
CA HIS A 219 -1.76 13.81 -8.45
C HIS A 219 -1.00 13.43 -7.17
N THR A 220 -0.49 12.20 -7.05
CA THR A 220 0.27 11.82 -5.86
C THR A 220 1.62 12.54 -5.86
N GLU A 221 1.75 13.61 -5.07
CA GLU A 221 3.03 14.29 -4.84
C GLU A 221 3.98 13.32 -4.14
N ILE A 222 5.14 13.08 -4.75
CA ILE A 222 6.25 12.35 -4.13
C ILE A 222 6.90 13.34 -3.15
N ARG A 223 6.66 13.16 -1.85
CA ARG A 223 7.35 13.89 -0.78
C ARG A 223 8.61 13.15 -0.35
#